data_AF-A0A382Q0T8-F1
#
_entry.id   AF-A0A382Q0T8-F1
#
_cell.length_a   1.000
_cell.length_b   1.000
_cell.length_c   1.000
_cell.angle_alpha   90.00
_cell.angle_beta   90.00
_cell.angle_gamma   90.00
#
_symmetry.space_group_name_H-M   'P 1'
#
loop_
_entity.id
_entity.type
_entity.pdbx_description
1 polymer ?
#
loop_
_entity_poly.entity_id
_entity_poly.type
_entity_poly.pdbx_seq_one_letter_code
_entity_poly.pdbx_strand_id
1 'polypeptide(L)'
;RNWNDPRLRYGRLRRPGCRQSSWDLQTAGKYPSRRRYSANRLAEKWKSANDRTSNKKLYRHYRNTDRIMTSSKPDTQVITFGCRLNYYESSIIRRHAELFSNQNIVVVNTCAVTAEAERQARQAIRRARRELPGSKIIVTGCSAQITPDVYYNMEEVDAVVGNKEKLTAELFQEDGKAVNVGNIMDEHEVGSEIPQNKDCRARAFVQIQTGCDHRCTFCIIPYGRGNSRSIPKEKILREIQSLIGFGYNEVVLTGVDITSYGSDLEPRTHLGTLVKSILNEVSNLRRLRLSSLDPAELDEALWETLATNERLMPHLHLSVQAGHDLILKRMKRRHSR
;
A
#
# COMPACT_ATOMS: atom_id res chain seq x y z
N ARG A 1 -1.01 13.26 30.74
CA ARG A 1 -2.19 12.42 31.01
C ARG A 1 -1.76 10.94 30.99
N ASN A 2 -2.36 10.09 31.82
CA ASN A 2 -1.88 8.75 32.21
C ASN A 2 -1.66 7.82 30.99
N TRP A 3 -0.41 7.47 30.67
CA TRP A 3 0.02 6.71 29.46
C TRP A 3 -0.29 5.19 29.49
N ASN A 4 -1.08 4.75 30.46
CA ASN A 4 -1.27 3.35 30.82
C ASN A 4 -2.68 2.77 30.56
N ASP A 5 -3.54 3.40 29.75
CA ASP A 5 -4.83 2.76 29.38
C ASP A 5 -4.61 1.63 28.34
N PRO A 6 -4.86 0.36 28.68
CA PRO A 6 -4.70 -0.77 27.76
C PRO A 6 -5.69 -0.75 26.59
N ARG A 7 -6.81 -0.01 26.70
CA ARG A 7 -7.85 0.08 25.67
C ARG A 7 -7.40 0.80 24.40
N LEU A 8 -6.30 1.56 24.46
CA LEU A 8 -5.71 2.27 23.32
C LEU A 8 -4.68 1.45 22.53
N ARG A 9 -4.25 0.28 23.04
CA ARG A 9 -3.04 -0.37 22.52
C ARG A 9 -3.26 -1.39 21.40
N TYR A 10 -4.32 -2.19 21.37
CA TYR A 10 -4.47 -3.20 20.31
C TYR A 10 -5.93 -3.58 20.03
N GLY A 11 -6.64 -2.77 19.26
CA GLY A 11 -7.89 -3.18 18.62
C GLY A 11 -7.64 -3.61 17.18
N ARG A 12 -7.63 -4.91 16.87
CA ARG A 12 -7.81 -5.38 15.48
C ARG A 12 -9.25 -5.10 15.09
N LEU A 13 -9.52 -3.89 14.62
CA LEU A 13 -10.78 -3.59 13.96
C LEU A 13 -10.75 -4.31 12.60
N ARG A 14 -11.51 -5.40 12.47
CA ARG A 14 -11.91 -5.95 11.17
C ARG A 14 -13.27 -5.36 10.82
N ARG A 15 -13.45 -4.90 9.59
CA ARG A 15 -14.78 -4.52 9.09
C ARG A 15 -15.67 -5.77 9.01
N PRO A 16 -16.89 -5.76 9.60
CA PRO A 16 -17.89 -6.80 9.35
C PRO A 16 -18.25 -6.84 7.85
N GLY A 17 -18.30 -8.02 7.24
CA GLY A 17 -18.81 -8.21 5.87
C GLY A 17 -17.78 -8.20 4.72
N CYS A 18 -16.48 -8.13 4.99
CA CYS A 18 -15.45 -8.03 3.96
C CYS A 18 -14.62 -9.33 3.88
N ARG A 19 -14.68 -10.07 2.75
CA ARG A 19 -13.79 -11.22 2.48
C ARG A 19 -12.52 -10.72 1.78
N GLN A 20 -11.37 -10.82 2.43
CA GLN A 20 -10.07 -10.66 1.75
C GLN A 20 -9.83 -11.88 0.84
N SER A 21 -9.23 -11.66 -0.34
CA SER A 21 -8.70 -12.75 -1.15
C SER A 21 -7.55 -13.44 -0.38
N SER A 22 -7.43 -14.76 -0.53
CA SER A 22 -6.54 -15.62 0.27
C SER A 22 -5.03 -15.31 0.14
N TRP A 23 -4.65 -14.40 -0.76
CA TRP A 23 -3.28 -14.12 -1.15
C TRP A 23 -2.57 -13.05 -0.31
N ASP A 24 -3.32 -12.18 0.35
CA ASP A 24 -2.76 -11.06 1.15
C ASP A 24 -2.20 -11.47 2.53
N LEU A 25 -2.30 -12.76 2.90
CA LEU A 25 -2.05 -13.23 4.27
C LEU A 25 -0.64 -13.79 4.52
N GLN A 26 0.27 -13.83 3.54
CA GLN A 26 1.59 -14.46 3.71
C GLN A 26 2.70 -13.49 4.15
N THR A 27 2.56 -12.83 5.32
CA THR A 27 3.71 -12.29 6.10
C THR A 27 3.44 -12.26 7.61
N ALA A 28 2.86 -13.33 8.16
CA ALA A 28 2.82 -13.53 9.62
C ALA A 28 3.65 -14.75 10.01
N GLY A 29 4.78 -14.51 10.70
CA GLY A 29 5.64 -15.55 11.25
C GLY A 29 4.88 -16.51 12.15
N LYS A 30 5.18 -17.80 12.00
CA LYS A 30 4.62 -18.91 12.77
C LYS A 30 5.16 -18.91 14.21
N TYR A 31 4.27 -18.98 15.19
CA TYR A 31 4.47 -19.75 16.43
C TYR A 31 3.13 -20.39 16.85
N PRO A 32 3.11 -21.63 17.37
CA PRO A 32 1.89 -22.41 17.48
C PRO A 32 1.25 -22.26 18.86
N SER A 33 -0.07 -22.10 18.89
CA SER A 33 -0.85 -22.53 20.05
C SER A 33 -2.18 -23.13 19.59
N ARG A 34 -2.28 -24.44 19.80
CA ARG A 34 -3.49 -25.25 19.62
C ARG A 34 -4.65 -24.67 20.44
N ARG A 35 -5.84 -24.60 19.86
CA ARG A 35 -7.10 -25.00 20.50
C ARG A 35 -8.21 -25.12 19.45
N ARG A 36 -8.76 -26.34 19.35
CA ARG A 36 -9.97 -26.68 18.59
C ARG A 36 -11.17 -26.08 19.31
N TYR A 37 -12.08 -25.45 18.57
CA TYR A 37 -13.49 -25.42 18.94
C TYR A 37 -14.35 -25.69 17.71
N SER A 38 -15.29 -26.61 17.91
CA SER A 38 -16.18 -27.27 16.97
C SER A 38 -17.25 -26.34 16.39
N ALA A 39 -17.46 -26.48 15.09
CA ALA A 39 -18.64 -26.00 14.38
C ALA A 39 -19.87 -26.84 14.76
N ASN A 40 -20.96 -26.20 15.16
CA ASN A 40 -22.35 -26.64 14.91
C ASN A 40 -23.33 -25.71 15.62
N ARG A 41 -24.08 -24.93 14.82
CA ARG A 41 -25.49 -24.52 15.01
C ARG A 41 -25.77 -23.36 14.04
N LEU A 42 -26.71 -23.60 13.13
CA LEU A 42 -27.49 -22.66 12.29
C LEU A 42 -27.77 -23.25 10.88
N ALA A 43 -28.03 -24.55 10.79
CA ALA A 43 -28.52 -25.22 9.58
C ALA A 43 -29.87 -25.94 9.82
N GLU A 44 -30.67 -25.46 10.77
CA GLU A 44 -31.99 -26.00 11.08
C GLU A 44 -32.96 -24.85 11.35
N LYS A 45 -33.47 -24.20 10.29
CA LYS A 45 -34.72 -23.40 10.37
C LYS A 45 -35.33 -22.92 9.04
N TRP A 46 -35.08 -23.61 7.91
CA TRP A 46 -35.74 -23.30 6.63
C TRP A 46 -36.17 -24.57 5.87
N LYS A 47 -36.86 -25.47 6.58
CA LYS A 47 -37.61 -26.58 5.99
C LYS A 47 -38.97 -26.70 6.67
N SER A 48 -39.92 -25.87 6.25
CA SER A 48 -41.36 -26.16 6.34
C SER A 48 -42.19 -25.01 5.72
N ALA A 49 -42.56 -25.12 4.45
CA ALA A 49 -43.86 -24.67 3.94
C ALA A 49 -43.98 -24.98 2.42
N ASN A 50 -44.99 -25.79 2.10
CA ASN A 50 -45.70 -25.93 0.83
C ASN A 50 -45.04 -26.61 -0.38
N ASP A 51 -45.10 -27.94 -0.30
CA ASP A 51 -45.71 -28.92 -1.21
C ASP A 51 -46.38 -28.49 -2.54
N ARG A 52 -46.11 -29.36 -3.53
CA ARG A 52 -46.91 -29.84 -4.68
C ARG A 52 -47.23 -28.99 -5.94
N THR A 53 -46.49 -29.38 -6.99
CA THR A 53 -46.99 -29.76 -8.34
C THR A 53 -47.83 -28.76 -9.12
N SER A 54 -47.18 -27.96 -9.98
CA SER A 54 -47.61 -27.66 -11.37
C SER A 54 -46.73 -26.58 -12.02
N ASN A 55 -45.67 -27.02 -12.73
CA ASN A 55 -45.19 -26.41 -14.00
C ASN A 55 -43.82 -26.97 -14.42
N LYS A 56 -43.75 -28.29 -14.66
CA LYS A 56 -42.61 -28.93 -15.35
C LYS A 56 -42.61 -28.68 -16.89
N LYS A 57 -43.35 -27.68 -17.38
CA LYS A 57 -43.43 -27.33 -18.82
C LYS A 57 -42.98 -25.90 -19.18
N LEU A 58 -42.55 -25.07 -18.22
CA LEU A 58 -41.87 -23.79 -18.52
C LEU A 58 -40.34 -23.84 -18.40
N TYR A 59 -39.76 -24.95 -17.96
CA TYR A 59 -38.32 -25.10 -17.71
C TYR A 59 -37.53 -25.75 -18.86
N ARG A 60 -38.06 -25.71 -20.08
CA ARG A 60 -37.42 -26.36 -21.25
C ARG A 60 -37.32 -25.46 -22.50
N HIS A 61 -37.52 -24.14 -22.34
CA HIS A 61 -37.36 -23.16 -23.43
C HIS A 61 -36.52 -21.93 -23.08
N TYR A 62 -35.90 -21.86 -21.90
CA TYR A 62 -34.82 -20.92 -21.56
C TYR A 62 -33.51 -21.69 -21.30
N ARG A 63 -33.15 -22.58 -22.22
CA ARG A 63 -31.91 -23.36 -22.15
C ARG A 63 -31.03 -23.23 -23.40
N ASN A 64 -31.31 -22.27 -24.28
CA ASN A 64 -30.54 -22.11 -25.53
C ASN A 64 -30.35 -20.67 -26.05
N THR A 65 -30.58 -19.64 -25.24
CA THR A 65 -30.39 -18.23 -25.68
C THR A 65 -29.65 -17.30 -24.71
N ASP A 66 -29.08 -17.81 -23.61
CA ASP A 66 -28.17 -17.03 -22.74
C ASP A 66 -26.74 -17.60 -22.73
N ARG A 67 -26.31 -18.11 -23.88
CA ARG A 67 -24.88 -18.22 -24.20
C ARG A 67 -24.41 -16.91 -24.85
N ILE A 68 -24.83 -15.78 -24.27
CA ILE A 68 -24.14 -14.52 -24.45
C ILE A 68 -22.85 -14.68 -23.68
N MET A 69 -21.73 -14.65 -24.39
CA MET A 69 -20.38 -14.63 -23.82
C MET A 69 -20.31 -13.48 -22.81
N THR A 70 -20.50 -13.78 -21.53
CA THR A 70 -20.04 -12.90 -20.48
C THR A 70 -18.52 -13.01 -20.53
N SER A 71 -17.85 -12.06 -21.20
CA SER A 71 -16.40 -11.96 -21.08
C SER A 71 -16.13 -11.78 -19.58
N SER A 72 -15.59 -12.81 -18.93
CA SER A 72 -15.16 -12.71 -17.55
C SER A 72 -14.17 -11.54 -17.48
N LYS A 73 -14.46 -10.53 -16.66
CA LYS A 73 -13.54 -9.40 -16.45
C LYS A 73 -12.14 -9.96 -16.16
N PRO A 74 -11.08 -9.45 -16.82
CA PRO A 74 -9.73 -9.94 -16.60
C PRO A 74 -9.36 -9.94 -15.11
N ASP A 75 -8.78 -11.03 -14.65
CA ASP A 75 -8.36 -11.19 -13.25
C ASP A 75 -7.07 -10.40 -13.01
N THR A 76 -7.05 -9.64 -11.92
CA THR A 76 -5.94 -8.75 -11.56
C THR A 76 -5.42 -9.13 -10.18
N GLN A 77 -4.15 -9.52 -10.12
CA GLN A 77 -3.45 -9.81 -8.88
C GLN A 77 -2.31 -8.80 -8.67
N VAL A 78 -2.28 -8.14 -7.51
CA VAL A 78 -1.16 -7.26 -7.12
C VAL A 78 -0.47 -7.83 -5.88
N ILE A 79 0.73 -8.38 -6.06
CA ILE A 79 1.56 -8.94 -4.99
C ILE A 79 2.51 -7.85 -4.51
N THR A 80 2.38 -7.46 -3.25
CA THR A 80 3.11 -6.31 -2.69
C THR A 80 4.14 -6.75 -1.66
N PHE A 81 5.38 -6.33 -1.84
CA PHE A 81 6.47 -6.50 -0.87
C PHE A 81 6.91 -5.15 -0.31
N GLY A 82 7.50 -5.14 0.89
CA GLY A 82 8.16 -3.97 1.46
C GLY A 82 7.28 -3.09 2.33
N CYS A 83 7.24 -1.79 2.00
CA CYS A 83 6.81 -0.74 2.93
C CYS A 83 5.36 -0.28 2.74
N ARG A 84 4.89 0.60 3.64
CA ARG A 84 3.55 1.21 3.59
C ARG A 84 3.31 1.99 2.30
N LEU A 85 4.36 2.60 1.76
CA LEU A 85 4.33 3.32 0.49
C LEU A 85 4.04 2.37 -0.68
N ASN A 86 4.67 1.20 -0.72
CA ASN A 86 4.35 0.17 -1.72
C ASN A 86 2.88 -0.28 -1.62
N TYR A 87 2.32 -0.42 -0.41
CA TYR A 87 0.89 -0.77 -0.26
C TYR A 87 -0.05 0.33 -0.76
N TYR A 88 0.30 1.60 -0.53
CA TYR A 88 -0.43 2.72 -1.10
C TYR A 88 -0.39 2.68 -2.63
N GLU A 89 0.81 2.60 -3.23
CA GLU A 89 1.00 2.53 -4.68
C GLU A 89 0.28 1.31 -5.30
N SER A 90 0.34 0.15 -4.64
CA SER A 90 -0.36 -1.06 -5.08
C SER A 90 -1.88 -0.92 -5.11
N SER A 91 -2.46 -0.01 -4.32
CA SER A 91 -3.90 0.28 -4.38
C SER A 91 -4.28 1.04 -5.65
N ILE A 92 -3.40 1.93 -6.12
CA ILE A 92 -3.52 2.68 -7.39
C ILE A 92 -3.29 1.73 -8.56
N ILE A 93 -2.21 0.95 -8.54
CA ILE A 93 -1.90 -0.07 -9.57
C ILE A 93 -3.08 -1.00 -9.78
N ARG A 94 -3.67 -1.52 -8.70
CA ARG A 94 -4.83 -2.42 -8.80
C ARG A 94 -6.02 -1.74 -9.47
N ARG A 95 -6.30 -0.49 -9.11
CA ARG A 95 -7.40 0.28 -9.72
C ARG A 95 -7.15 0.48 -11.22
N HIS A 96 -5.94 0.87 -11.60
CA HIS A 96 -5.61 1.07 -13.01
C HIS A 96 -5.70 -0.22 -13.80
N ALA A 97 -5.18 -1.32 -13.26
CA ALA A 97 -5.33 -2.65 -13.86
C ALA A 97 -6.80 -3.02 -14.07
N GLU A 98 -7.66 -2.80 -13.07
CA GLU A 98 -9.09 -3.08 -13.15
C GLU A 98 -9.85 -2.21 -14.16
N LEU A 99 -9.31 -1.04 -14.53
CA LEU A 99 -9.94 -0.09 -15.45
C LEU A 99 -9.38 -0.19 -16.89
N PHE A 100 -8.08 -0.44 -17.03
CA PHE A 100 -7.35 -0.31 -18.29
C PHE A 100 -6.81 -1.63 -18.82
N SER A 101 -6.74 -2.69 -18.01
CA SER A 101 -6.28 -3.98 -18.50
C SER A 101 -7.40 -4.75 -19.22
N ASN A 102 -7.06 -5.32 -20.36
CA ASN A 102 -7.91 -6.19 -21.17
C ASN A 102 -7.57 -7.70 -21.00
N GLN A 103 -6.59 -8.03 -20.14
CA GLN A 103 -6.08 -9.39 -19.97
C GLN A 103 -5.73 -9.70 -18.51
N ASN A 104 -5.60 -10.99 -18.18
CA ASN A 104 -5.22 -11.40 -16.83
C ASN A 104 -3.81 -10.89 -16.50
N ILE A 105 -3.66 -10.19 -15.38
CA ILE A 105 -2.40 -9.56 -15.03
C ILE A 105 -1.99 -9.83 -13.58
N VAL A 106 -0.70 -10.10 -13.39
CA VAL A 106 -0.04 -10.16 -12.09
C VAL A 106 0.99 -9.05 -12.02
N VAL A 107 0.81 -8.11 -11.10
CA VAL A 107 1.81 -7.07 -10.80
C VAL A 107 2.55 -7.42 -9.51
N VAL A 108 3.87 -7.54 -9.59
CA VAL A 108 4.74 -7.78 -8.43
C VAL A 108 5.45 -6.47 -8.07
N ASN A 109 4.99 -5.81 -7.01
CA ASN A 109 5.58 -4.57 -6.50
C ASN A 109 6.68 -4.89 -5.47
N THR A 110 7.94 -4.79 -5.91
CA THR A 110 9.15 -5.23 -5.21
C THR A 110 9.70 -4.21 -4.21
N CYS A 111 10.54 -4.70 -3.31
CA CYS A 111 11.25 -3.90 -2.31
C CYS A 111 12.75 -4.24 -2.33
N ALA A 112 13.60 -3.22 -2.32
CA ALA A 112 15.06 -3.36 -2.35
C ALA A 112 15.73 -3.21 -0.96
N VAL A 113 14.95 -2.94 0.10
CA VAL A 113 15.51 -2.60 1.42
C VAL A 113 16.23 -3.79 2.07
N THR A 114 15.82 -5.02 1.76
CA THR A 114 16.44 -6.23 2.29
C THR A 114 16.55 -7.30 1.20
N ALA A 115 17.65 -8.04 1.19
CA ALA A 115 17.85 -9.16 0.27
C ALA A 115 16.75 -10.23 0.40
N GLU A 116 16.18 -10.39 1.60
CA GLU A 116 15.08 -11.31 1.85
C GLU A 116 13.80 -10.87 1.10
N ALA A 117 13.47 -9.58 1.09
CA ALA A 117 12.33 -9.07 0.34
C ALA A 117 12.50 -9.29 -1.18
N GLU A 118 13.71 -9.10 -1.70
CA GLU A 118 14.01 -9.38 -3.12
C GLU A 118 13.91 -10.87 -3.44
N ARG A 119 14.42 -11.73 -2.55
CA ARG A 119 14.30 -13.20 -2.68
C ARG A 119 12.84 -13.64 -2.71
N GLN A 120 12.02 -13.12 -1.79
CA GLN A 120 10.58 -13.41 -1.74
C GLN A 120 9.85 -12.92 -3.01
N ALA A 121 10.21 -11.75 -3.53
CA ALA A 121 9.66 -11.24 -4.78
C ALA A 121 9.97 -12.18 -5.95
N ARG A 122 11.23 -12.60 -6.11
CA ARG A 122 11.61 -13.58 -7.15
C ARG A 122 10.89 -14.91 -6.99
N GLN A 123 10.68 -15.39 -5.76
CA GLN A 123 9.91 -16.61 -5.52
C GLN A 123 8.43 -16.46 -5.89
N ALA A 124 7.83 -15.31 -5.58
CA ALA A 124 6.45 -15.02 -5.93
C ALA A 124 6.24 -14.92 -7.45
N ILE A 125 7.18 -14.34 -8.19
CA ILE A 125 7.15 -14.30 -9.66
C ILE A 125 7.09 -15.72 -10.24
N ARG A 126 8.02 -16.60 -9.84
CA ARG A 126 8.05 -18.00 -10.31
C ARG A 126 6.79 -18.79 -9.93
N ARG A 127 6.22 -18.47 -8.76
CA ARG A 127 4.98 -19.07 -8.30
C ARG A 127 3.79 -18.60 -9.14
N ALA A 128 3.67 -17.30 -9.36
CA ALA A 128 2.61 -16.69 -10.17
C ALA A 128 2.60 -17.28 -11.58
N ARG A 129 3.76 -17.41 -12.24
CA ARG A 129 3.84 -18.03 -13.57
C ARG A 129 3.37 -19.48 -13.58
N ARG A 130 3.71 -20.27 -12.55
CA ARG A 130 3.26 -21.67 -12.45
C ARG A 130 1.75 -21.80 -12.19
N GLU A 131 1.19 -20.91 -11.39
CA GLU A 131 -0.24 -20.94 -11.01
C GLU A 131 -1.13 -20.28 -12.08
N LEU A 132 -0.60 -19.30 -12.81
CA LEU A 132 -1.31 -18.47 -13.80
C LEU A 132 -0.48 -18.35 -15.11
N PRO A 133 -0.26 -19.45 -15.85
CA PRO A 133 0.67 -19.49 -16.98
C PRO A 133 0.32 -18.51 -18.12
N GLY A 134 -0.97 -18.22 -18.32
CA GLY A 134 -1.45 -17.28 -19.34
C GLY A 134 -1.64 -15.84 -18.86
N SER A 135 -1.18 -15.48 -17.65
CA SER A 135 -1.24 -14.10 -17.16
C SER A 135 -0.01 -13.30 -17.61
N LYS A 136 -0.18 -12.00 -17.86
CA LYS A 136 0.93 -11.07 -18.03
C LYS A 136 1.53 -10.77 -16.65
N ILE A 137 2.84 -10.97 -16.48
CA ILE A 137 3.56 -10.70 -15.24
C ILE A 137 4.40 -9.44 -15.39
N ILE A 138 4.01 -8.39 -14.67
CA ILE A 138 4.72 -7.11 -14.60
C ILE A 138 5.43 -7.01 -13.25
N VAL A 139 6.72 -6.71 -13.28
CA VAL A 139 7.53 -6.48 -12.08
C VAL A 139 7.86 -5.00 -11.97
N THR A 140 7.58 -4.42 -10.82
CA THR A 140 7.86 -3.00 -10.52
C THR A 140 8.36 -2.83 -9.09
N GLY A 141 8.50 -1.61 -8.60
CA GLY A 141 8.95 -1.31 -7.24
C GLY A 141 10.43 -0.95 -7.17
N CYS A 142 10.94 -0.78 -5.95
CA CYS A 142 12.29 -0.26 -5.74
C CYS A 142 13.38 -1.18 -6.30
N SER A 143 13.23 -2.51 -6.18
CA SER A 143 14.26 -3.44 -6.67
C SER A 143 14.23 -3.51 -8.20
N ALA A 144 13.05 -3.48 -8.82
CA ALA A 144 12.91 -3.38 -10.27
C ALA A 144 13.52 -2.08 -10.84
N GLN A 145 13.41 -0.96 -10.12
CA GLN A 145 14.04 0.31 -10.51
C GLN A 145 15.58 0.24 -10.44
N ILE A 146 16.14 -0.38 -9.40
CA ILE A 146 17.58 -0.37 -9.13
C ILE A 146 18.31 -1.43 -9.97
N THR A 147 17.72 -2.62 -10.11
CA THR A 147 18.31 -3.76 -10.82
C THR A 147 17.31 -4.32 -11.84
N PRO A 148 16.97 -3.58 -12.90
CA PRO A 148 15.97 -4.03 -13.88
C PRO A 148 16.37 -5.33 -14.58
N ASP A 149 17.64 -5.48 -14.92
CA ASP A 149 18.17 -6.64 -15.65
C ASP A 149 17.95 -7.96 -14.89
N VAL A 150 18.01 -7.93 -13.55
CA VAL A 150 17.78 -9.11 -12.71
C VAL A 150 16.38 -9.68 -12.92
N TYR A 151 15.39 -8.80 -13.13
CA TYR A 151 14.01 -9.19 -13.35
C TYR A 151 13.72 -9.43 -14.83
N TYR A 152 14.31 -8.63 -15.72
CA TYR A 152 14.14 -8.82 -17.16
C TYR A 152 14.69 -10.17 -17.62
N ASN A 153 15.81 -10.63 -17.05
CA ASN A 153 16.39 -11.92 -17.39
C ASN A 153 15.62 -13.12 -16.81
N MET A 154 14.56 -12.91 -16.03
CA MET A 154 13.66 -13.99 -15.63
C MET A 154 12.76 -14.37 -16.81
N GLU A 155 12.70 -15.66 -17.13
CA GLU A 155 11.81 -16.19 -18.18
C GLU A 155 10.34 -15.96 -17.84
N GLU A 156 10.02 -15.87 -16.55
CA GLU A 156 8.65 -15.70 -16.08
C GLU A 156 8.11 -14.26 -16.23
N VAL A 157 8.95 -13.27 -16.52
CA VAL A 157 8.60 -11.85 -16.49
C VAL A 157 8.35 -11.32 -17.90
N ASP A 158 7.19 -10.68 -18.08
CA ASP A 158 6.81 -10.05 -19.34
C ASP A 158 7.18 -8.55 -19.36
N ALA A 159 7.13 -7.84 -18.23
CA ALA A 159 7.55 -6.45 -18.22
C ALA A 159 8.25 -6.07 -16.92
N VAL A 160 9.27 -5.21 -17.03
CA VAL A 160 9.93 -4.56 -15.90
C VAL A 160 9.67 -3.08 -15.99
N VAL A 161 9.06 -2.51 -14.95
CA VAL A 161 8.60 -1.12 -14.95
C VAL A 161 9.13 -0.35 -13.75
N GLY A 162 9.65 0.85 -14.03
CA GLY A 162 10.23 1.74 -13.04
C GLY A 162 9.21 2.29 -12.05
N ASN A 163 9.73 2.95 -11.01
CA ASN A 163 8.91 3.45 -9.92
C ASN A 163 8.04 4.65 -10.29
N LYS A 164 8.43 5.40 -11.34
CA LYS A 164 7.66 6.52 -11.87
C LYS A 164 6.51 5.99 -12.73
N GLU A 165 6.83 5.08 -13.64
CA GLU A 165 5.97 4.61 -14.72
C GLU A 165 4.87 3.66 -14.20
N LYS A 166 5.06 3.04 -13.03
CA LYS A 166 4.11 2.06 -12.48
C LYS A 166 2.72 2.61 -12.12
N LEU A 167 2.58 3.93 -12.00
CA LEU A 167 1.32 4.57 -11.60
C LEU A 167 0.52 5.08 -12.80
N THR A 168 0.92 4.75 -14.03
CA THR A 168 0.26 5.22 -15.24
C THR A 168 -0.54 4.11 -15.93
N ALA A 169 -1.56 4.49 -16.71
CA ALA A 169 -2.45 3.54 -17.38
C ALA A 169 -1.74 2.77 -18.50
N GLU A 170 -0.70 3.37 -19.09
CA GLU A 170 0.09 2.82 -20.20
C GLU A 170 0.78 1.50 -19.80
N LEU A 171 1.05 1.32 -18.50
CA LEU A 171 1.55 0.06 -17.92
C LEU A 171 0.76 -1.18 -18.40
N PHE A 172 -0.53 -1.03 -18.62
CA PHE A 172 -1.45 -2.11 -18.93
C PHE A 172 -1.70 -2.30 -20.42
N GLN A 173 -1.16 -1.43 -21.27
CA GLN A 173 -1.46 -1.37 -22.70
C GLN A 173 -0.32 -1.92 -23.58
N GLU A 174 0.91 -1.97 -23.08
CA GLU A 174 2.04 -2.52 -23.85
C GLU A 174 1.95 -4.06 -23.95
N ASP A 175 2.26 -4.63 -25.12
CA ASP A 175 2.35 -6.07 -25.33
C ASP A 175 3.81 -6.52 -25.52
N GLY A 176 4.11 -7.75 -25.11
CA GLY A 176 5.43 -8.36 -25.28
C GLY A 176 6.42 -8.07 -24.13
N LYS A 177 7.65 -8.55 -24.31
CA LYS A 177 8.70 -8.46 -23.29
C LYS A 177 9.38 -7.08 -23.29
N ALA A 178 9.17 -6.27 -22.27
CA ALA A 178 9.64 -4.88 -22.24
C ALA A 178 10.36 -4.49 -20.93
N VAL A 179 11.27 -3.52 -21.04
CA VAL A 179 11.85 -2.79 -19.90
C VAL A 179 11.53 -1.32 -20.08
N ASN A 180 10.73 -0.77 -19.17
CA ASN A 180 10.37 0.64 -19.13
C ASN A 180 10.76 1.20 -17.76
N VAL A 181 12.03 1.57 -17.62
CA VAL A 181 12.61 2.08 -16.38
C VAL A 181 13.32 3.40 -16.68
N GLY A 182 12.67 4.51 -16.38
CA GLY A 182 13.26 5.85 -16.52
C GLY A 182 14.27 6.17 -15.43
N ASN A 183 15.00 7.27 -15.61
CA ASN A 183 15.90 7.79 -14.59
C ASN A 183 15.11 8.45 -13.45
N ILE A 184 15.04 7.77 -12.31
CA ILE A 184 14.28 8.24 -11.15
C ILE A 184 14.83 9.52 -10.50
N MET A 185 16.07 9.90 -10.83
CA MET A 185 16.71 11.12 -10.33
C MET A 185 16.22 12.39 -11.05
N ASP A 186 15.70 12.25 -12.27
CA ASP A 186 15.18 13.36 -13.08
C ASP A 186 13.69 13.63 -12.78
N GLU A 187 13.11 12.89 -11.83
CA GLU A 187 11.72 13.05 -11.45
C GLU A 187 11.55 14.20 -10.46
N HIS A 188 10.60 15.08 -10.77
CA HIS A 188 10.28 16.29 -9.99
C HIS A 188 8.86 16.26 -9.41
N GLU A 189 7.98 15.42 -9.92
CA GLU A 189 6.61 15.31 -9.46
C GLU A 189 6.37 14.05 -8.62
N VAL A 190 5.25 14.08 -7.89
CA VAL A 190 4.76 12.92 -7.16
C VAL A 190 3.40 12.55 -7.73
N GLY A 191 3.29 11.33 -8.24
CA GLY A 191 2.01 10.73 -8.56
C GLY A 191 1.12 10.74 -7.31
N SER A 192 0.02 11.49 -7.37
CA SER A 192 -0.97 11.59 -6.31
C SER A 192 -2.33 11.33 -6.93
N GLU A 193 -2.84 10.13 -6.67
CA GLU A 193 -4.17 9.72 -7.06
C GLU A 193 -4.93 9.22 -5.84
N ILE A 194 -6.20 9.59 -5.74
CA ILE A 194 -7.06 9.16 -4.64
C ILE A 194 -7.38 7.67 -4.83
N PRO A 195 -6.96 6.79 -3.91
CA PRO A 195 -7.35 5.39 -3.97
C PRO A 195 -8.86 5.28 -3.70
N GLN A 196 -9.63 4.84 -4.71
CA GLN A 196 -11.07 4.60 -4.55
C GLN A 196 -11.39 3.17 -4.11
N ASN A 197 -10.37 2.33 -3.93
CA ASN A 197 -10.58 0.93 -3.59
C ASN A 197 -10.99 0.77 -2.12
N LYS A 198 -12.11 0.08 -1.93
CA LYS A 198 -12.59 -0.41 -0.63
C LYS A 198 -11.71 -1.56 -0.18
N ASP A 199 -10.49 -1.26 0.24
CA ASP A 199 -9.67 -2.25 0.91
C ASP A 199 -10.32 -2.57 2.28
N CYS A 200 -10.32 -3.84 2.68
CA CYS A 200 -10.98 -4.28 3.93
C CYS A 200 -10.22 -3.83 5.19
N ARG A 201 -9.20 -2.98 5.04
CA ARG A 201 -8.30 -2.53 6.10
C ARG A 201 -9.01 -1.50 6.97
N ALA A 202 -8.72 -1.53 8.27
CA ALA A 202 -9.21 -0.51 9.19
C ALA A 202 -8.49 0.85 9.04
N ARG A 203 -7.34 0.87 8.36
CA ARG A 203 -6.47 2.04 8.21
C ARG A 203 -6.22 2.32 6.74
N ALA A 204 -6.28 3.59 6.36
CA ALA A 204 -5.83 4.06 5.06
C ALA A 204 -4.41 4.62 5.17
N PHE A 205 -3.56 4.30 4.18
CA PHE A 205 -2.27 4.96 4.00
C PHE A 205 -2.46 6.13 3.05
N VAL A 206 -1.90 7.28 3.39
CA VAL A 206 -1.89 8.48 2.54
C VAL A 206 -0.45 8.86 2.30
N GLN A 207 -0.02 8.80 1.04
CA GLN A 207 1.30 9.26 0.67
C GLN A 207 1.33 10.78 0.81
N ILE A 208 2.37 11.29 1.47
CA ILE A 208 2.61 12.74 1.57
C ILE A 208 3.97 13.13 0.97
N GLN A 209 4.88 12.15 0.84
CA GLN A 209 6.26 12.36 0.44
C GLN A 209 6.83 11.06 -0.16
N THR A 210 7.73 11.16 -1.14
CA THR A 210 8.54 10.04 -1.65
C THR A 210 9.96 10.49 -1.98
N GLY A 211 10.89 9.55 -2.11
CA GLY A 211 12.31 9.84 -2.31
C GLY A 211 13.01 10.34 -1.06
N CYS A 212 14.30 10.62 -1.13
CA CYS A 212 15.06 11.11 0.04
C CYS A 212 16.37 11.79 -0.39
N ASP A 213 16.63 12.98 0.16
CA ASP A 213 17.86 13.74 -0.12
C ASP A 213 19.02 13.33 0.80
N HIS A 214 18.73 12.54 1.84
CA HIS A 214 19.75 12.05 2.73
C HIS A 214 20.60 10.98 2.06
N ARG A 215 21.89 10.97 2.42
CA ARG A 215 22.88 10.02 1.92
C ARG A 215 23.42 9.17 3.07
N CYS A 216 22.50 8.52 3.79
CA CYS A 216 22.86 7.54 4.83
C CYS A 216 23.67 6.40 4.19
N THR A 217 24.78 6.00 4.80
CA THR A 217 25.77 5.10 4.14
C THR A 217 25.25 3.70 3.83
N PHE A 218 24.14 3.29 4.45
CA PHE A 218 23.50 1.99 4.26
C PHE A 218 22.25 2.04 3.35
N CYS A 219 21.80 3.24 2.95
CA CYS A 219 20.47 3.41 2.40
C CYS A 219 20.46 3.35 0.87
N ILE A 220 19.71 2.39 0.33
CA ILE A 220 19.51 2.21 -1.11
C ILE A 220 18.40 3.10 -1.69
N ILE A 221 17.56 3.70 -0.85
CA ILE A 221 16.31 4.36 -1.28
C ILE A 221 16.52 5.47 -2.32
N PRO A 222 17.54 6.34 -2.25
CA PRO A 222 17.73 7.38 -3.27
C PRO A 222 17.82 6.81 -4.70
N TYR A 223 18.43 5.64 -4.87
CA TYR A 223 18.56 4.98 -6.18
C TYR A 223 17.25 4.34 -6.67
N GLY A 224 16.35 3.98 -5.74
CA GLY A 224 15.06 3.39 -6.10
C GLY A 224 13.94 4.42 -6.21
N ARG A 225 14.02 5.54 -5.49
CA ARG A 225 12.91 6.51 -5.38
C ARG A 225 13.30 7.96 -5.71
N GLY A 226 14.57 8.24 -5.98
CA GLY A 226 15.04 9.58 -6.33
C GLY A 226 15.13 10.54 -5.14
N ASN A 227 15.25 11.83 -5.47
CA ASN A 227 15.28 12.93 -4.52
C ASN A 227 13.95 13.11 -3.79
N SER A 228 13.95 13.80 -2.65
CA SER A 228 12.74 14.05 -1.88
C SER A 228 11.75 14.88 -2.68
N ARG A 229 10.50 14.43 -2.70
CA ARG A 229 9.39 15.12 -3.33
C ARG A 229 8.14 15.01 -2.48
N SER A 230 7.47 16.14 -2.26
CA SER A 230 6.31 16.28 -1.40
C SER A 230 5.03 16.45 -2.22
N ILE A 231 3.92 15.96 -1.67
CA ILE A 231 2.60 16.20 -2.24
C ILE A 231 2.05 17.52 -1.68
N PRO A 232 1.53 18.44 -2.52
CA PRO A 232 0.89 19.66 -2.04
C PRO A 232 -0.24 19.37 -1.04
N LYS A 233 -0.32 20.19 0.02
CA LYS A 233 -1.27 20.04 1.13
C LYS A 233 -2.70 19.84 0.65
N GLU A 234 -3.13 20.57 -0.37
CA GLU A 234 -4.50 20.57 -0.91
C GLU A 234 -4.86 19.22 -1.54
N LYS A 235 -3.88 18.52 -2.13
CA LYS A 235 -4.08 17.15 -2.63
C LYS A 235 -4.24 16.17 -1.46
N ILE A 236 -3.39 16.29 -0.44
CA ILE A 236 -3.44 15.44 0.78
C ILE A 236 -4.80 15.59 1.49
N LEU A 237 -5.26 16.82 1.70
CA LEU A 237 -6.54 17.10 2.37
C LEU A 237 -7.72 16.48 1.60
N ARG A 238 -7.75 16.64 0.27
CA ARG A 238 -8.79 16.06 -0.59
C ARG A 238 -8.80 14.54 -0.51
N GLU A 239 -7.62 13.91 -0.53
CA GLU A 239 -7.49 12.46 -0.40
C GLU A 239 -8.01 11.97 0.96
N ILE A 240 -7.58 12.61 2.05
CA ILE A 240 -8.02 12.27 3.41
C ILE A 240 -9.55 12.42 3.53
N GLN A 241 -10.13 13.50 3.02
CA GLN A 241 -11.58 13.72 3.05
C GLN A 241 -12.33 12.61 2.30
N SER A 242 -11.82 12.20 1.13
CA SER A 242 -12.38 11.11 0.34
C SER A 242 -12.33 9.78 1.10
N LEU A 243 -11.19 9.46 1.72
CA LEU A 243 -11.02 8.25 2.52
C LEU A 243 -11.98 8.20 3.71
N ILE A 244 -12.19 9.32 4.39
CA ILE A 244 -13.20 9.39 5.46
C ILE A 244 -14.61 9.17 4.90
N GLY A 245 -14.91 9.71 3.71
CA GLY A 245 -16.15 9.44 2.98
C GLY A 245 -16.37 7.95 2.67
N PHE A 246 -15.30 7.19 2.43
CA PHE A 246 -15.35 5.72 2.28
C PHE A 246 -15.48 4.95 3.61
N GLY A 247 -15.50 5.67 4.74
CA GLY A 247 -15.67 5.14 6.09
C GLY A 247 -14.38 4.66 6.75
N TYR A 248 -13.22 5.15 6.32
CA TYR A 248 -11.97 4.95 7.06
C TYR A 248 -11.97 5.81 8.33
N ASN A 249 -11.64 5.19 9.47
CA ASN A 249 -11.60 5.87 10.77
C ASN A 249 -10.19 6.28 11.20
N GLU A 250 -9.16 5.80 10.49
CA GLU A 250 -7.76 6.03 10.83
C GLU A 250 -6.94 6.22 9.56
N VAL A 251 -6.21 7.32 9.50
CA VAL A 251 -5.28 7.66 8.42
C VAL A 251 -3.86 7.59 8.96
N VAL A 252 -2.97 7.01 8.16
CA VAL A 252 -1.53 6.95 8.45
C VAL A 252 -0.80 7.70 7.33
N LEU A 253 -0.15 8.81 7.68
CA LEU A 253 0.71 9.54 6.74
C LEU A 253 1.96 8.70 6.45
N THR A 254 2.21 8.46 5.17
CA THR A 254 3.30 7.61 4.70
C THR A 254 4.20 8.34 3.72
N GLY A 255 5.47 7.95 3.75
CA GLY A 255 6.51 8.39 2.84
C GLY A 255 7.80 7.65 3.13
N VAL A 256 8.88 8.07 2.49
CA VAL A 256 10.22 7.54 2.77
C VAL A 256 10.75 8.17 4.06
N ASP A 257 10.78 9.50 4.09
CA ASP A 257 11.15 10.31 5.24
C ASP A 257 10.16 11.47 5.34
N ILE A 258 9.14 11.31 6.18
CA ILE A 258 8.03 12.27 6.19
C ILE A 258 8.38 13.56 6.92
N THR A 259 9.46 13.60 7.71
CA THR A 259 9.92 14.84 8.34
C THR A 259 10.53 15.81 7.34
N SER A 260 11.04 15.30 6.21
CA SER A 260 11.54 16.13 5.10
C SER A 260 10.42 16.79 4.27
N TYR A 261 9.14 16.52 4.59
CA TYR A 261 7.99 17.08 3.88
C TYR A 261 8.05 18.61 3.80
N GLY A 262 7.76 19.14 2.62
CA GLY A 262 7.55 20.57 2.38
C GLY A 262 8.82 21.37 2.14
N SER A 263 10.01 20.75 2.20
CA SER A 263 11.27 21.42 1.87
C SER A 263 11.43 21.76 0.38
N ASP A 264 10.73 21.01 -0.48
CA ASP A 264 10.69 21.15 -1.94
C ASP A 264 9.45 21.91 -2.46
N LEU A 265 8.58 22.38 -1.57
CA LEU A 265 7.36 23.12 -1.94
C LEU A 265 7.57 24.64 -1.85
N GLU A 266 6.78 25.37 -2.64
CA GLU A 266 6.70 26.83 -2.58
C GLU A 266 5.27 27.30 -2.29
N PRO A 267 5.01 28.03 -1.18
CA PRO A 267 5.97 28.37 -0.13
C PRO A 267 6.40 27.14 0.67
N ARG A 268 7.64 27.17 1.17
CA ARG A 268 8.21 26.10 1.99
C ARG A 268 7.36 25.86 3.25
N THR A 269 7.20 24.61 3.63
CA THR A 269 6.45 24.20 4.83
C THR A 269 7.12 23.00 5.53
N HIS A 270 6.52 22.55 6.63
CA HIS A 270 7.02 21.48 7.48
C HIS A 270 5.92 20.47 7.83
N LEU A 271 6.33 19.30 8.28
CA LEU A 271 5.42 18.22 8.67
C LEU A 271 4.43 18.65 9.77
N GLY A 272 4.88 19.34 10.82
CA GLY A 272 4.01 19.80 11.89
C GLY A 272 2.91 20.75 11.42
N THR A 273 3.23 21.65 10.48
CA THR A 273 2.24 22.55 9.86
C THR A 273 1.21 21.77 9.06
N LEU A 274 1.63 20.79 8.25
CA LEU A 274 0.72 19.89 7.54
C LEU A 274 -0.21 19.14 8.51
N VAL A 275 0.35 18.57 9.58
CA VAL A 275 -0.41 17.82 10.58
C VAL A 275 -1.44 18.71 11.28
N LYS A 276 -1.07 19.94 11.67
CA LYS A 276 -2.02 20.93 12.21
C LYS A 276 -3.13 21.23 11.22
N SER A 277 -2.80 21.49 9.96
CA SER A 277 -3.78 21.73 8.89
C SER A 277 -4.74 20.57 8.72
N ILE A 278 -4.25 19.33 8.61
CA ILE A 278 -5.11 18.13 8.49
C ILE A 278 -6.08 18.04 9.66
N LEU A 279 -5.59 18.22 10.89
CA LEU A 279 -6.43 18.10 12.08
C LEU A 279 -7.47 19.22 12.14
N ASN A 280 -7.11 20.46 11.78
CA ASN A 280 -8.02 21.59 11.82
C ASN A 280 -9.08 21.53 10.71
N GLU A 281 -8.66 21.23 9.48
CA GLU A 281 -9.50 21.31 8.29
C GLU A 281 -10.36 20.04 8.09
N VAL A 282 -9.90 18.89 8.59
CA VAL A 282 -10.63 17.61 8.51
C VAL A 282 -11.19 17.24 9.89
N SER A 283 -12.24 17.95 10.30
CA SER A 283 -12.82 17.83 11.65
C SER A 283 -13.38 16.42 11.97
N ASN A 284 -13.84 15.68 10.96
CA ASN A 284 -14.39 14.33 11.09
C ASN A 284 -13.34 13.21 11.11
N LEU A 285 -12.05 13.53 10.88
CA LEU A 285 -10.96 12.55 11.03
C LEU A 285 -10.86 12.13 12.50
N ARG A 286 -10.97 10.83 12.78
CA ARG A 286 -10.92 10.33 14.17
C ARG A 286 -9.50 10.06 14.67
N ARG A 287 -8.62 9.54 13.81
CA ARG A 287 -7.27 9.13 14.19
C ARG A 287 -6.28 9.42 13.06
N LEU A 288 -5.20 10.11 13.39
CA LEU A 288 -4.06 10.37 12.53
C LEU A 288 -2.83 9.69 13.12
N ARG A 289 -2.05 8.99 12.30
CA ARG A 289 -0.75 8.41 12.67
C ARG A 289 0.33 8.87 11.73
N LEU A 290 1.53 8.93 12.28
CA LEU A 290 2.75 9.22 11.55
C LEU A 290 3.57 7.93 11.38
N SER A 291 4.21 7.82 10.24
CA SER A 291 5.20 6.76 9.94
C SER A 291 6.59 7.37 9.80
N SER A 292 7.53 6.68 9.15
CA SER A 292 8.97 7.00 8.95
C SER A 292 9.44 8.41 9.34
N LEU A 293 9.68 8.65 10.63
CA LEU A 293 10.15 9.92 11.17
C LEU A 293 11.68 9.88 11.33
N ASP A 294 12.39 10.92 10.91
CA ASP A 294 13.74 11.18 11.37
C ASP A 294 13.72 11.94 12.71
N PRO A 295 14.29 11.41 13.80
CA PRO A 295 14.40 12.13 15.06
C PRO A 295 15.13 13.49 14.96
N ALA A 296 16.00 13.69 13.96
CA ALA A 296 16.72 14.95 13.81
C ALA A 296 15.86 16.11 13.27
N GLU A 297 14.68 15.83 12.72
CA GLU A 297 13.88 16.77 11.92
C GLU A 297 12.45 16.97 12.47
N LEU A 298 12.22 16.63 13.74
CA LEU A 298 10.93 16.86 14.37
C LEU A 298 10.79 18.33 14.76
N ASP A 299 9.90 19.04 14.05
CA ASP A 299 9.63 20.46 14.28
C ASP A 299 8.78 20.72 15.54
N GLU A 300 8.85 21.95 16.08
CA GLU A 300 8.15 22.34 17.31
C GLU A 300 6.62 22.24 17.18
N ALA A 301 6.08 22.58 16.00
CA ALA A 301 4.64 22.51 15.76
C ALA A 301 4.15 21.05 15.82
N LEU A 302 4.96 20.10 15.35
CA LEU A 302 4.65 18.68 15.49
C LEU A 302 4.66 18.23 16.96
N TRP A 303 5.67 18.64 17.75
CA TRP A 303 5.73 18.33 19.18
C TRP A 303 4.54 18.88 19.95
N GLU A 304 4.19 20.14 19.74
CA GLU A 304 3.03 20.79 20.34
C GLU A 304 1.74 20.02 19.98
N THR A 305 1.58 19.65 18.72
CA THR A 305 0.39 18.93 18.25
C THR A 305 0.29 17.54 18.86
N LEU A 306 1.42 16.84 19.01
CA LEU A 306 1.47 15.53 19.66
C LEU A 306 1.11 15.61 21.15
N ALA A 307 1.48 16.71 21.82
CA ALA A 307 1.16 16.93 23.22
C ALA A 307 -0.30 17.33 23.47
N THR A 308 -0.92 18.06 22.53
CA THR A 308 -2.21 18.74 22.74
C THR A 308 -3.39 18.09 22.01
N ASN A 309 -3.17 17.42 20.87
CA ASN A 309 -4.25 16.95 20.02
C ASN A 309 -4.49 15.43 20.14
N GLU A 310 -5.60 15.04 20.76
CA GLU A 310 -5.94 13.63 21.02
C GLU A 310 -6.19 12.79 19.75
N ARG A 311 -6.43 13.42 18.60
CA ARG A 311 -6.59 12.73 17.31
C ARG A 311 -5.25 12.37 16.68
N LEU A 312 -4.16 13.03 17.05
CA LEU A 312 -2.81 12.60 16.70
C LEU A 312 -2.39 11.49 17.66
N MET A 313 -2.24 10.28 17.13
CA MET A 313 -2.00 9.12 17.97
C MET A 313 -0.59 9.18 18.58
N PRO A 314 -0.43 8.82 19.87
CA PRO A 314 0.85 8.81 20.57
C PRO A 314 1.71 7.61 20.13
N HIS A 315 2.15 7.65 18.87
CA HIS A 315 2.92 6.61 18.20
C HIS A 315 3.88 7.26 17.23
N LEU A 316 5.18 7.10 17.50
CA LEU A 316 6.26 7.63 16.68
C LEU A 316 7.06 6.45 16.11
N HIS A 317 7.09 6.34 14.78
CA HIS A 317 7.94 5.38 14.09
C HIS A 317 9.28 6.05 13.78
N LEU A 318 10.16 6.10 14.78
CA LEU A 318 11.45 6.79 14.71
C LEU A 318 12.52 5.92 14.06
N SER A 319 13.21 6.47 13.07
CA SER A 319 14.28 5.80 12.33
C SER A 319 15.67 6.07 12.92
N VAL A 320 15.83 5.85 14.24
CA VAL A 320 17.06 6.17 15.02
C VAL A 320 18.31 5.40 14.54
N GLN A 321 18.13 4.15 14.10
CA GLN A 321 19.16 3.20 13.67
C GLN A 321 20.12 2.70 14.76
N ALA A 322 20.80 3.58 15.50
CA ALA A 322 21.80 3.23 16.51
C ALA A 322 21.77 4.17 17.71
N GLY A 323 22.36 3.76 18.85
CA GLY A 323 22.42 4.54 20.09
C GLY A 323 23.84 4.96 20.49
N HIS A 324 24.75 5.12 19.53
CA HIS A 324 26.15 5.44 19.78
C HIS A 324 26.65 6.50 18.78
N ASP A 325 27.17 7.62 19.27
CA ASP A 325 27.54 8.79 18.46
C ASP A 325 28.49 8.46 17.31
N LEU A 326 29.55 7.70 17.58
CA LEU A 326 30.49 7.27 16.53
C LEU A 326 29.82 6.42 15.42
N ILE A 327 28.86 5.56 15.79
CA ILE A 327 28.14 4.73 14.83
C ILE A 327 27.17 5.60 14.02
N LEU A 328 26.41 6.47 14.69
CA LEU A 328 25.50 7.42 14.04
C LEU A 328 26.25 8.32 13.04
N LYS A 329 27.42 8.83 13.41
CA LYS A 329 28.30 9.59 12.51
C LYS A 329 28.75 8.78 11.29
N ARG A 330 29.17 7.51 11.48
CA ARG A 330 29.53 6.60 10.37
C ARG A 330 28.34 6.27 9.46
N MET A 331 27.14 6.20 10.02
CA MET A 331 25.89 6.02 9.29
C MET A 331 25.44 7.29 8.55
N LYS A 332 26.14 8.43 8.76
CA LYS A 332 25.75 9.78 8.30
C LYS A 332 24.36 10.20 8.83
N ARG A 333 24.05 9.83 10.07
CA ARG A 333 22.85 10.30 10.78
C ARG A 333 23.08 11.73 11.30
N ARG A 334 21.98 12.49 11.39
CA ARG A 334 21.96 13.93 11.75
C ARG A 334 21.70 14.18 13.24
N HIS A 335 21.74 13.13 14.06
CA HIS A 335 21.52 13.21 15.50
C HIS A 335 22.62 12.41 16.24
N SER A 336 22.88 12.80 17.49
CA SER A 336 23.61 12.01 18.49
C SER A 336 22.63 11.14 19.31
N ARG A 337 23.17 10.40 20.29
CA ARG A 337 22.43 9.56 21.23
C ARG A 337 21.39 10.33 22.04
#